data_AF-A0A061SR21-F1
#
_entry.id   AF-A0A061SR21-F1
#
_cell.length_a   1.000
_cell.length_b   1.000
_cell.length_c   1.000
_cell.angle_alpha   90.00
_cell.angle_beta   90.00
_cell.angle_gamma   90.00
#
_symmetry.space_group_name_H-M   'P 1'
#
loop_
_entity.id
_entity.type
_entity.pdbx_description
1 polymer ?
#
loop_
_entity_poly.entity_id
_entity_poly.type
_entity_poly.pdbx_seq_one_letter_code
_entity_poly.pdbx_strand_id
1 'polypeptide(L)' 'MIARLFLDHPAKVDETFFEHMLFALKFSGLLFAAAGAALIHAFVPALCEKTASGIIKTLYERTCNRG' A
#
# COMPACT_ATOMS: atom_id res chain seq x y z
N MET A 1 -25.00 2.13 8.83
CA MET A 1 -23.93 1.11 8.87
C MET A 1 -22.85 1.37 7.82
N ILE A 2 -23.21 1.58 6.54
CA ILE A 2 -22.26 1.91 5.45
C ILE A 2 -21.48 3.21 5.71
N ALA A 3 -22.14 4.28 6.16
CA ALA A 3 -21.48 5.54 6.51
C ALA A 3 -20.34 5.39 7.54
N ARG A 4 -20.46 4.45 8.47
CA ARG A 4 -19.46 4.22 9.52
C ARG A 4 -18.21 3.49 9.01
N LEU A 5 -18.34 2.70 7.95
CA LEU A 5 -17.22 1.97 7.35
C LEU A 5 -16.47 2.82 6.32
N PHE A 6 -17.18 3.75 5.66
CA PHE A 6 -16.63 4.55 4.56
C PHE A 6 -16.40 6.02 4.90
N LEU A 7 -17.01 6.58 5.96
CA LEU A 7 -16.88 8.01 6.32
C LEU A 7 -16.23 8.24 7.69
N ASP A 8 -16.35 7.33 8.68
CA ASP A 8 -15.65 7.51 9.98
C ASP A 8 -14.13 7.36 9.86
N HIS A 9 -13.62 6.52 8.96
CA HIS A 9 -12.17 6.36 8.78
C HIS A 9 -11.53 7.56 8.08
N PRO A 10 -12.06 8.11 6.96
CA PRO A 10 -11.56 9.35 6.38
C PRO A 10 -11.71 10.56 7.31
N ALA A 11 -12.82 10.66 8.05
CA ALA A 11 -13.04 11.75 9.01
C ALA A 11 -12.08 11.72 10.22
N LYS A 12 -11.52 10.56 10.57
CA LYS A 12 -10.47 10.44 11.60
C LYS A 12 -9.09 10.94 11.16
N VAL A 13 -8.88 11.10 9.86
CA VAL A 13 -7.61 11.56 9.26
C VAL A 13 -7.79 12.86 8.47
N ASP A 14 -8.93 13.54 8.61
CA ASP A 14 -9.28 14.78 7.87
C ASP A 14 -9.16 14.64 6.33
N GLU A 15 -9.49 13.46 5.78
CA GLU A 15 -9.47 13.21 4.34
C GLU A 15 -10.88 13.00 3.77
N THR A 16 -11.09 13.42 2.53
CA THR A 16 -12.29 13.05 1.79
C THR A 16 -12.27 11.55 1.45
N PHE A 17 -13.44 10.94 1.28
CA PHE A 17 -13.54 9.52 0.88
C PHE A 17 -12.73 9.19 -0.38
N PHE A 18 -12.72 10.10 -1.37
CA PHE A 18 -11.97 9.93 -2.60
C PHE A 18 -10.46 9.98 -2.40
N GLU A 19 -9.94 10.88 -1.55
CA GLU A 19 -8.51 10.93 -1.23
C GLU A 19 -8.05 9.64 -0.55
N HIS A 20 -8.83 9.17 0.42
CA HIS A 20 -8.52 7.93 1.13
C HIS A 20 -8.60 6.71 0.21
N MET A 21 -9.60 6.65 -0.67
CA MET A 21 -9.76 5.58 -1.65
C MET A 21 -8.60 5.56 -2.65
N LEU A 22 -8.20 6.72 -3.19
CA LEU A 22 -7.05 6.81 -4.11
C LEU A 22 -5.74 6.40 -3.42
N PHE A 23 -5.54 6.82 -2.18
CA PHE A 23 -4.40 6.38 -1.37
C PHE A 23 -4.40 4.86 -1.19
N ALA A 24 -5.53 4.28 -0.77
CA ALA A 24 -5.66 2.84 -0.54
C ALA A 24 -5.45 2.03 -1.83
N LEU A 25 -6.00 2.47 -2.97
CA LEU A 25 -5.79 1.84 -4.26
C LEU A 25 -4.32 1.89 -4.70
N LYS A 26 -3.67 3.05 -4.55
CA LYS A 26 -2.24 3.20 -4.86
C LYS A 26 -1.36 2.35 -3.94
N PHE A 27 -1.69 2.28 -2.66
CA PHE A 27 -1.01 1.46 -1.66
C PHE A 27 -1.14 -0.03 -1.99
N SER A 28 -2.35 -0.49 -2.30
CA SER A 28 -2.65 -1.86 -2.72
C SER A 28 -1.89 -2.24 -4.01
N GLY A 29 -1.88 -1.37 -5.02
CA GLY A 29 -1.14 -1.62 -6.26
C GLY A 29 0.36 -1.82 -6.04
N LEU A 30 0.97 -1.04 -5.14
CA LEU A 30 2.37 -1.22 -4.76
C LEU A 30 2.61 -2.53 -3.99
N LEU A 31 1.70 -2.93 -3.10
CA LEU A 31 1.79 -4.24 -2.44
C LEU A 31 1.73 -5.41 -3.43
N PHE A 32 0.83 -5.36 -4.41
CA PHE A 32 0.80 -6.36 -5.48
C PHE A 32 2.09 -6.39 -6.30
N ALA A 33 2.67 -5.22 -6.61
CA ALA A 33 3.95 -5.15 -7.28
C ALA A 33 5.10 -5.75 -6.44
N ALA A 34 5.14 -5.49 -5.13
CA ALA A 34 6.11 -6.08 -4.22
C ALA A 34 5.95 -7.61 -4.14
N ALA A 35 4.72 -8.10 -4.05
CA ALA A 35 4.40 -9.52 -4.05
C ALA A 35 4.82 -10.19 -5.38
N GLY A 36 4.52 -9.57 -6.52
CA GLY A 36 4.94 -10.06 -7.83
C GLY A 36 6.45 -10.09 -7.99
N ALA A 37 7.16 -9.06 -7.52
CA ALA A 37 8.62 -9.02 -7.51
C ALA A 37 9.23 -10.12 -6.63
N ALA A 38 8.67 -10.35 -5.44
CA ALA A 38 9.10 -11.45 -4.56
C ALA A 38 8.81 -12.83 -5.16
N LEU A 39 7.68 -12.97 -5.86
CA LEU A 39 7.32 -14.20 -6.56
C LEU A 39 8.30 -14.52 -7.68
N ILE A 40 8.60 -13.54 -8.55
CA ILE A 40 9.61 -13.69 -9.61
C ILE A 40 10.97 -14.05 -9.00
N HIS A 41 11.38 -13.37 -7.94
CA HIS A 41 12.63 -13.66 -7.22
C HIS A 41 12.67 -15.09 -6.66
N ALA A 42 11.54 -15.63 -6.17
CA ALA A 42 11.48 -16.99 -5.66
C ALA A 42 11.74 -18.05 -6.75
N PHE A 43 11.35 -17.78 -8.00
CA PHE A 43 11.64 -18.66 -9.14
C PHE A 43 13.01 -18.38 -9.77
N VAL A 44 13.43 -17.11 -9.79
CA VAL A 44 14.69 -16.66 -10.39
C VAL A 44 15.39 -15.70 -9.41
N PRO A 45 16.26 -16.22 -8.52
CA PRO A 45 16.87 -15.42 -7.45
C PRO A 45 17.71 -14.21 -7.93
N ALA A 46 18.19 -14.23 -9.16
CA ALA A 46 18.95 -13.10 -9.73
C ALA A 46 18.05 -11.91 -10.15
N LEU A 47 16.73 -12.10 -10.26
CA LEU A 47 15.78 -11.05 -10.64
C LEU A 47 15.13 -10.45 -9.39
N CYS A 48 14.83 -9.15 -9.45
CA CYS A 48 14.08 -8.43 -8.42
C CYS A 48 14.67 -8.43 -6.99
N GLU A 49 15.98 -8.69 -6.83
CA GLU A 49 16.66 -8.91 -5.53
C GLU A 49 16.35 -7.85 -4.47
N LYS A 50 16.26 -6.58 -4.86
CA LYS A 50 15.95 -5.45 -3.94
C LYS A 50 14.60 -4.80 -4.23
N THR A 51 13.87 -5.26 -5.23
CA THR A 51 12.63 -4.62 -5.70
C THR A 51 11.52 -4.74 -4.67
N ALA A 52 11.27 -5.95 -4.16
CA ALA A 52 10.24 -6.16 -3.15
C ALA A 52 10.53 -5.37 -1.86
N SER A 53 11.75 -5.50 -1.32
CA SER A 53 12.16 -4.80 -0.09
C SER A 53 12.15 -3.28 -0.24
N GLY A 54 12.53 -2.75 -1.41
CA GLY A 54 12.47 -1.32 -1.71
C GLY A 54 11.03 -0.79 -1.70
N ILE A 55 10.10 -1.51 -2.32
CA ILE A 55 8.68 -1.14 -2.34
C ILE A 55 8.10 -1.18 -0.92
N ILE A 56 8.40 -2.23 -0.15
CA ILE A 56 7.95 -2.33 1.26
C ILE A 56 8.49 -1.18 2.11
N LYS A 57 9.76 -0.78 1.93
CA LYS A 57 10.32 0.38 2.63
C LYS A 57 9.56 1.66 2.31
N THR A 58 9.28 1.93 1.03
CA THR A 58 8.49 3.10 0.62
C THR A 58 7.06 3.05 1.17
N LEU A 59 6.44 1.88 1.22
CA LEU A 59 5.11 1.71 1.82
C LEU A 59 5.15 1.97 3.32
N TYR A 60 6.14 1.43 4.02
CA TYR A 60 6.33 1.63 5.44
C TYR A 60 6.50 3.12 5.78
N GLU A 61 7.36 3.85 5.07
CA GLU A 61 7.55 5.30 5.25
C GLU A 61 6.26 6.10 5.04
N ARG A 62 5.41 5.69 4.10
CA ARG A 62 4.14 6.36 3.80
C ARG A 62 3.05 6.08 4.84
N THR A 63 3.07 4.90 5.46
CA THR A 63 2.08 4.52 6.48
C THR A 63 2.50 4.91 7.89
N CYS A 64 3.82 4.96 8.17
CA CYS A 64 4.36 5.32 9.48
C CYS A 64 3.99 6.75 9.92
N ASN A 65 3.67 7.64 8.97
CA ASN A 65 3.21 9.01 9.24
C ASN A 65 1.67 9.16 9.21
N ARG A 66 0.91 8.06 9.09
CA ARG A 66 -0.56 8.06 8.90
C ARG A 66 -1.31 7.19 9.92
N GLY A 67 -0.67 6.86 11.05
CA GLY A 67 -1.22 6.02 12.14
C GLY A 67 -1.35 6.75 13.45
#